data_AF-A0A2T4S5E4-F1
#
_entry.id   AF-A0A2T4S5E4-F1
#
_cell.length_a   1.000
_cell.length_b   1.000
_cell.length_c   1.000
_cell.angle_alpha   90.00
_cell.angle_beta   90.00
_cell.angle_gamma   90.00
#
_symmetry.space_group_name_H-M   'P 1'
#
loop_
_entity.id
_entity.type
_entity.pdbx_description
1 polymer ?
#
loop_
_entity_poly.entity_id
_entity_poly.type
_entity_poly.pdbx_seq_one_letter_code
_entity_poly.pdbx_strand_id
1 'polypeptide(L)'
;FEAIDLWNDYKKGTTKEEMKERMRKAVNDVASYGTQYIRAQTDCTDPNLTGIKAAIEVRDELKDNITIQVVAFPQNGMYSFEENGKTGRDLVEEALKLGADCVGGIPHNEWSPEDGAESVKEIVRLAIKYDKLIDVHCDETDDAEARYLEQLNAEAMKQGYGPYTTASHT
;
A
#
# COMPACT_ATOMS: atom_id res chain seq x y z
N PHE A 1 15.37 -2.56 7.44
CA PHE A 1 15.81 -1.61 6.41
C PHE A 1 15.84 -0.23 7.04
N GLU A 2 16.96 0.50 6.98
CA GLU A 2 17.12 1.79 7.70
C GLU A 2 16.00 2.80 7.40
N ALA A 3 15.56 2.91 6.14
CA ALA A 3 14.47 3.82 5.77
C ALA A 3 13.12 3.46 6.42
N ILE A 4 12.82 2.16 6.55
CA ILE A 4 11.59 1.68 7.21
C ILE A 4 11.66 1.98 8.71
N ASP A 5 12.82 1.82 9.32
CA ASP A 5 13.02 2.09 10.75
C ASP A 5 12.86 3.59 11.06
N LEU A 6 13.44 4.47 10.23
CA LEU A 6 13.25 5.92 10.33
C LEU A 6 11.79 6.34 10.13
N TRP A 7 11.08 5.70 9.18
CA TRP A 7 9.66 5.93 8.98
C TRP A 7 8.83 5.53 10.20
N ASN A 8 9.16 4.40 10.82
CA ASN A 8 8.50 3.91 12.03
C ASN A 8 8.62 4.90 13.20
N ASP A 9 9.77 5.55 13.34
CA ASP A 9 9.96 6.58 14.36
C ASP A 9 9.26 7.89 14.00
N TYR A 10 9.24 8.26 12.72
CA TYR A 10 8.55 9.48 12.27
C TYR A 10 7.03 9.39 12.40
N LYS A 11 6.42 8.24 12.06
CA LYS A 11 4.95 8.10 12.15
C LYS A 11 4.44 8.18 13.60
N LYS A 12 5.28 7.84 14.58
CA LYS A 12 4.97 8.01 16.00
C LYS A 12 4.90 9.51 16.35
N GLY A 13 3.70 9.97 16.71
CA GLY A 13 3.49 11.34 17.18
C GLY A 13 3.21 12.37 16.09
N THR A 14 3.24 11.98 14.80
CA THR A 14 2.78 12.86 13.72
C THR A 14 1.26 12.89 13.68
N THR A 15 0.68 14.08 13.68
CA THR A 15 -0.77 14.27 13.61
C THR A 15 -1.30 14.10 12.19
N LYS A 16 -2.60 13.80 12.07
CA LYS A 16 -3.27 13.72 10.77
C LYS A 16 -3.13 15.01 9.95
N GLU A 17 -3.24 16.18 10.57
CA GLU A 17 -3.14 17.46 9.85
C GLU A 17 -1.72 17.72 9.33
N GLU A 18 -0.68 17.37 10.10
CA GLU A 18 0.71 17.45 9.63
C GLU A 18 0.96 16.50 8.44
N MET A 19 0.37 15.29 8.46
CA MET A 19 0.42 14.38 7.31
C MET A 19 -0.26 15.00 6.08
N LYS A 20 -1.46 15.58 6.25
CA LYS A 20 -2.19 16.24 5.16
C LYS A 20 -1.41 17.41 4.57
N GLU A 21 -0.80 18.25 5.40
CA GLU A 21 0.02 19.38 4.93
C GLU A 21 1.20 18.91 4.08
N ARG A 22 1.90 17.85 4.51
CA ARG A 22 2.99 17.24 3.74
C ARG A 22 2.51 16.62 2.43
N MET A 23 1.39 15.90 2.45
CA MET A 23 0.79 15.31 1.25
C MET A 23 0.40 16.40 0.24
N ARG A 24 -0.27 17.47 0.67
CA ARG A 24 -0.63 18.60 -0.21
C ARG A 24 0.61 19.27 -0.79
N LYS A 25 1.67 19.44 0.00
CA LYS A 25 2.94 19.99 -0.49
C LYS A 25 3.53 19.12 -1.60
N ALA A 26 3.57 17.79 -1.41
CA ALA A 26 4.05 16.87 -2.43
C ALA A 26 3.19 16.89 -3.70
N VAL A 27 1.87 16.90 -3.55
CA VAL A 27 0.94 16.99 -4.70
C VAL A 27 1.14 18.30 -5.47
N ASN A 28 1.23 19.44 -4.77
CA ASN A 28 1.44 20.74 -5.40
C ASN A 28 2.78 20.81 -6.15
N ASP A 29 3.83 20.19 -5.59
CA ASP A 29 5.14 20.15 -6.23
C ASP A 29 5.06 19.39 -7.57
N VAL A 30 4.56 18.15 -7.58
CA VAL A 30 4.45 17.38 -8.83
C VAL A 30 3.43 17.98 -9.81
N ALA A 31 2.37 18.62 -9.31
CA ALA A 31 1.39 19.33 -10.14
C ALA A 31 1.99 20.58 -10.81
N SER A 32 2.97 21.24 -10.17
CA SER A 32 3.69 22.37 -10.78
C SER A 32 4.46 21.98 -12.06
N TYR A 33 4.78 20.69 -12.21
CA TYR A 33 5.38 20.10 -13.40
C TYR A 33 4.36 19.46 -14.36
N GLY A 34 3.05 19.66 -14.13
CA GLY A 34 1.98 19.17 -14.99
C GLY A 34 1.46 17.77 -14.65
N THR A 35 1.88 17.16 -13.54
CA THR A 35 1.34 15.87 -13.10
C THR A 35 -0.12 16.01 -12.64
N GLN A 36 -1.02 15.24 -13.23
CA GLN A 36 -2.46 15.25 -12.88
C GLN A 36 -2.99 13.92 -12.36
N TYR A 37 -2.22 12.84 -12.50
CA TYR A 37 -2.59 11.49 -12.08
C TYR A 37 -1.49 10.95 -11.17
N ILE A 38 -1.87 10.59 -9.95
CA ILE A 38 -0.95 10.14 -8.90
C ILE A 38 -1.50 8.85 -8.31
N ARG A 39 -0.63 7.83 -8.15
CA ARG A 39 -0.92 6.70 -7.28
C ARG A 39 0.04 6.75 -6.10
N ALA A 40 -0.51 6.82 -4.89
CA ALA A 40 0.23 7.02 -3.66
C ALA A 40 0.17 5.77 -2.79
N GLN A 41 1.32 5.11 -2.63
CA GLN A 41 1.52 4.04 -1.67
C GLN A 41 1.48 4.63 -0.26
N THR A 42 0.49 4.24 0.54
CA THR A 42 0.23 4.82 1.85
C THR A 42 0.31 3.76 2.93
N ASP A 43 1.26 3.91 3.85
CA ASP A 43 1.45 2.98 4.95
C ASP A 43 0.16 2.82 5.78
N CYS A 44 -0.34 1.60 5.87
CA CYS A 44 -1.48 1.23 6.70
C CYS A 44 -1.09 0.44 7.96
N THR A 45 0.21 0.17 8.20
CA THR A 45 0.70 -0.46 9.46
C THR A 45 0.74 0.54 10.61
N ASP A 46 -0.42 1.13 10.87
CA ASP A 46 -0.78 1.99 12.00
C ASP A 46 -2.20 1.57 12.45
N PRO A 47 -2.40 1.08 13.69
CA PRO A 47 -3.71 0.68 14.19
C PRO A 47 -4.80 1.75 14.09
N ASN A 48 -4.41 3.04 14.04
CA ASN A 48 -5.33 4.16 13.89
C ASN A 48 -5.61 4.54 12.43
N LEU A 49 -4.85 3.99 11.47
CA LEU A 49 -4.92 4.29 10.04
C LEU A 49 -4.83 5.79 9.75
N THR A 50 -3.98 6.50 10.50
CA THR A 50 -3.90 7.97 10.46
C THR A 50 -3.46 8.45 9.08
N GLY A 51 -2.42 7.81 8.51
CA GLY A 51 -1.93 8.11 7.17
C GLY A 51 -2.96 7.83 6.08
N ILE A 52 -3.63 6.68 6.14
CA ILE A 52 -4.71 6.32 5.19
C ILE A 52 -5.84 7.34 5.23
N LYS A 53 -6.32 7.71 6.43
CA LYS A 53 -7.39 8.71 6.59
C LYS A 53 -6.96 10.09 6.06
N ALA A 54 -5.70 10.48 6.29
CA ALA A 54 -5.15 11.72 5.74
C ALA A 54 -5.10 11.69 4.20
N ALA A 55 -4.59 10.60 3.62
CA ALA A 55 -4.44 10.46 2.17
C ALA A 55 -5.79 10.45 1.44
N ILE A 56 -6.79 9.74 1.98
CA ILE A 56 -8.15 9.72 1.43
C ILE A 56 -8.77 11.13 1.45
N GLU A 57 -8.63 11.88 2.56
CA GLU A 57 -9.15 13.24 2.60
C GLU A 57 -8.45 14.17 1.62
N VAL A 58 -7.12 14.09 1.47
CA VAL A 58 -6.39 14.91 0.50
C VAL A 58 -6.80 14.56 -0.94
N ARG A 59 -6.97 13.27 -1.25
CA ARG A 59 -7.54 12.83 -2.54
C ARG A 59 -8.90 13.49 -2.79
N ASP A 60 -9.80 13.39 -1.82
CA ASP A 60 -11.18 13.87 -1.97
C ASP A 60 -11.26 15.40 -2.05
N GLU A 61 -10.41 16.12 -1.32
CA GLU A 61 -10.26 17.58 -1.38
C GLU A 61 -9.75 18.06 -2.75
N LEU A 62 -8.88 17.29 -3.41
CA LEU A 62 -8.20 17.69 -4.66
C LEU A 62 -8.82 17.12 -5.93
N LYS A 63 -9.86 16.30 -5.81
CA LYS A 63 -10.46 15.51 -6.91
C LYS A 63 -10.88 16.33 -8.15
N ASP A 64 -11.20 17.61 -7.98
CA ASP A 64 -11.63 18.48 -9.09
C ASP A 64 -10.45 18.92 -9.96
N ASN A 65 -9.21 18.79 -9.47
CA ASN A 65 -7.99 19.25 -10.14
C ASN A 65 -6.97 18.13 -10.39
N ILE A 66 -6.85 17.18 -9.45
CA ILE A 66 -5.85 16.11 -9.47
C ILE A 66 -6.55 14.78 -9.16
N THR A 67 -6.28 13.77 -9.97
CA THR A 67 -6.74 12.40 -9.72
C THR A 67 -5.69 11.66 -8.88
N ILE A 68 -6.07 11.25 -7.68
CA ILE A 68 -5.19 10.50 -6.77
C ILE A 68 -5.80 9.13 -6.49
N GLN A 69 -5.00 8.08 -6.59
CA GLN A 69 -5.32 6.74 -6.11
C GLN A 69 -4.53 6.45 -4.83
N VAL A 70 -5.21 6.01 -3.78
CA VAL A 70 -4.58 5.63 -2.51
C VAL A 70 -4.42 4.11 -2.46
N VAL A 71 -3.19 3.63 -2.32
CA VAL A 71 -2.90 2.21 -2.11
C VAL A 71 -2.80 1.94 -0.61
N ALA A 72 -3.55 0.95 -0.12
CA ALA A 72 -3.41 0.46 1.25
C ALA A 72 -2.16 -0.43 1.34
N PHE A 73 -1.04 0.16 1.77
CA PHE A 73 0.27 -0.48 1.72
C PHE A 73 0.71 -0.98 3.10
N PRO A 74 0.84 -2.30 3.31
CA PRO A 74 1.29 -2.84 4.59
C PRO A 74 2.84 -2.77 4.69
N GLN A 75 3.41 -1.59 4.94
CA GLN A 75 4.87 -1.34 4.91
C GLN A 75 5.69 -2.31 5.79
N ASN A 76 5.14 -2.70 6.94
CA ASN A 76 5.77 -3.64 7.88
C ASN A 76 5.33 -5.11 7.69
N GLY A 77 4.70 -5.45 6.56
CA GLY A 77 4.19 -6.79 6.23
C GLY A 77 2.71 -6.98 6.60
N MET A 78 2.01 -7.84 5.85
CA MET A 78 0.65 -8.28 6.14
C MET A 78 0.61 -9.22 7.35
N TYR A 79 1.57 -10.13 7.46
CA TYR A 79 1.63 -11.14 8.52
C TYR A 79 2.76 -10.92 9.51
N SER A 80 3.79 -10.17 9.10
CA SER A 80 4.92 -9.79 9.95
C SER A 80 4.63 -8.62 10.90
N PHE A 81 3.52 -7.92 10.69
CA PHE A 81 3.06 -6.83 11.55
C PHE A 81 1.87 -7.28 12.40
N GLU A 82 1.97 -7.08 13.72
CA GLU A 82 0.84 -7.16 14.64
C GLU A 82 0.98 -6.09 15.72
N GLU A 83 -0.06 -5.27 15.88
CA GLU A 83 -0.14 -4.28 16.96
C GLU A 83 -1.59 -4.12 17.42
N ASN A 84 -1.82 -4.02 18.73
CA ASN A 84 -3.15 -3.89 19.33
C ASN A 84 -4.15 -4.97 18.85
N GLY A 85 -3.65 -6.19 18.59
CA GLY A 85 -4.43 -7.32 18.12
C GLY A 85 -4.90 -7.23 16.66
N LYS A 86 -4.30 -6.34 15.86
CA LYS A 86 -4.55 -6.22 14.41
C LYS A 86 -3.29 -6.56 13.63
N THR A 87 -3.45 -7.41 12.63
CA THR A 87 -2.38 -7.70 11.67
C THR A 87 -2.31 -6.64 10.58
N GLY A 88 -1.20 -6.57 9.83
CA GLY A 88 -1.11 -5.73 8.64
C GLY A 88 -2.21 -6.05 7.63
N ARG A 89 -2.55 -7.34 7.48
CA ARG A 89 -3.68 -7.82 6.66
C ARG A 89 -5.02 -7.22 7.09
N ASP A 90 -5.29 -7.16 8.39
CA ASP A 90 -6.55 -6.58 8.90
C ASP A 90 -6.61 -5.08 8.63
N LEU A 91 -5.47 -4.40 8.78
CA LEU A 91 -5.36 -2.97 8.52
C LEU A 91 -5.51 -2.62 7.04
N VAL A 92 -5.01 -3.45 6.13
CA VAL A 92 -5.28 -3.32 4.69
C VAL A 92 -6.78 -3.44 4.44
N GLU A 93 -7.44 -4.48 4.96
CA GLU A 93 -8.88 -4.66 4.74
C GLU A 93 -9.72 -3.51 5.34
N GLU A 94 -9.33 -2.98 6.50
CA GLU A 94 -9.94 -1.77 7.07
C GLU A 94 -9.71 -0.52 6.19
N ALA A 95 -8.51 -0.33 5.65
CA ALA A 95 -8.21 0.76 4.73
C ALA A 95 -9.04 0.69 3.44
N LEU A 96 -9.27 -0.51 2.90
CA LEU A 96 -10.16 -0.71 1.74
C LEU A 96 -11.61 -0.32 2.08
N LYS A 97 -12.11 -0.70 3.27
CA LYS A 97 -13.45 -0.30 3.75
C LYS A 97 -13.57 1.22 3.94
N LEU A 98 -12.47 1.89 4.30
CA LEU A 98 -12.43 3.36 4.41
C LEU A 98 -12.40 4.06 3.05
N GLY A 99 -12.10 3.34 1.97
CA GLY A 99 -12.16 3.86 0.61
C GLY A 99 -10.82 3.95 -0.09
N ALA A 100 -9.78 3.24 0.35
CA ALA A 100 -8.58 3.05 -0.47
C ALA A 100 -8.93 2.44 -1.85
N ASP A 101 -8.15 2.80 -2.86
CA ASP A 101 -8.41 2.49 -4.27
C ASP A 101 -7.71 1.21 -4.72
N CYS A 102 -6.59 0.87 -4.07
CA CYS A 102 -5.76 -0.27 -4.42
C CYS A 102 -5.36 -1.08 -3.17
N VAL A 103 -5.19 -2.39 -3.34
CA VAL A 103 -4.56 -3.29 -2.38
C VAL A 103 -3.04 -3.29 -2.64
N GLY A 104 -2.26 -2.96 -1.63
CA GLY A 104 -0.80 -3.04 -1.69
C GLY A 104 -0.24 -4.31 -1.03
N GLY A 105 1.07 -4.47 -1.10
CA GLY A 105 1.77 -5.58 -0.46
C GLY A 105 3.28 -5.44 -0.54
N ILE A 106 3.99 -6.18 0.33
CA ILE A 106 5.46 -6.21 0.41
C ILE A 106 5.97 -7.64 0.68
N PRO A 107 5.64 -8.64 -0.17
CA PRO A 107 5.83 -10.05 0.14
C PRO A 107 7.29 -10.43 0.43
N HIS A 108 8.26 -9.78 -0.21
CA HIS A 108 9.69 -10.01 0.05
C HIS A 108 10.16 -9.60 1.45
N ASN A 109 9.38 -8.79 2.16
CA ASN A 109 9.69 -8.33 3.51
C ASN A 109 8.87 -9.07 4.59
N GLU A 110 8.12 -10.12 4.23
CA GLU A 110 7.53 -11.02 5.21
C GLU A 110 8.60 -11.88 5.91
N TRP A 111 8.30 -12.39 7.10
CA TRP A 111 9.26 -13.17 7.91
C TRP A 111 9.70 -14.49 7.27
N SER A 112 8.85 -15.09 6.43
CA SER A 112 9.14 -16.35 5.75
C SER A 112 8.67 -16.33 4.30
N PRO A 113 9.29 -17.15 3.42
CA PRO A 113 8.80 -17.33 2.06
C PRO A 113 7.34 -17.79 1.98
N GLU A 114 6.93 -18.63 2.92
CA GLU A 114 5.55 -19.12 3.03
C GLU A 114 4.57 -17.99 3.35
N ASP A 115 4.92 -17.09 4.27
CA ASP A 115 4.11 -15.91 4.59
C ASP A 115 4.06 -14.92 3.41
N GLY A 116 5.19 -14.73 2.71
CA GLY A 116 5.26 -13.95 1.48
C GLY A 116 4.31 -14.50 0.40
N ALA A 117 4.35 -15.81 0.16
CA ALA A 117 3.48 -16.50 -0.79
C ALA A 117 2.00 -16.43 -0.39
N GLU A 118 1.69 -16.53 0.91
CA GLU A 118 0.33 -16.39 1.40
C GLU A 118 -0.17 -14.95 1.26
N SER A 119 0.69 -13.96 1.47
CA SER A 119 0.32 -12.55 1.35
C SER A 119 -0.09 -12.20 -0.07
N VAL A 120 0.58 -12.77 -1.08
CA VAL A 120 0.21 -12.64 -2.50
C VAL A 120 -1.21 -13.13 -2.78
N LYS A 121 -1.59 -14.29 -2.24
CA LYS A 121 -2.96 -14.82 -2.40
C LYS A 121 -3.99 -13.90 -1.74
N GLU A 122 -3.67 -13.42 -0.55
CA GLU A 122 -4.56 -12.54 0.22
C GLU A 122 -4.74 -11.18 -0.47
N ILE A 123 -3.68 -10.61 -1.06
CA ILE A 123 -3.74 -9.38 -1.86
C ILE A 123 -4.76 -9.52 -2.99
N VAL A 124 -4.63 -10.58 -3.80
CA VAL A 124 -5.55 -10.83 -4.93
C VAL A 124 -6.97 -11.09 -4.42
N ARG A 125 -7.12 -11.86 -3.35
CA ARG A 125 -8.43 -12.15 -2.75
C ARG A 125 -9.13 -10.90 -2.24
N LEU A 126 -8.41 -10.01 -1.54
CA LEU A 126 -8.94 -8.74 -1.04
C LEU A 126 -9.33 -7.81 -2.19
N ALA A 127 -8.48 -7.71 -3.22
CA ALA A 127 -8.76 -6.89 -4.39
C ALA A 127 -10.06 -7.28 -5.08
N ILE A 128 -10.27 -8.59 -5.31
CA ILE A 128 -11.50 -9.12 -5.89
C ILE A 128 -12.70 -8.89 -4.96
N LYS A 129 -12.54 -9.18 -3.66
CA LYS A 129 -13.62 -9.02 -2.67
C LYS A 129 -14.15 -7.58 -2.61
N TYR A 130 -13.27 -6.60 -2.75
CA TYR A 130 -13.60 -5.18 -2.61
C TYR A 130 -13.69 -4.41 -3.94
N ASP A 131 -13.50 -5.10 -5.07
CA ASP A 131 -13.44 -4.53 -6.42
C ASP A 131 -12.42 -3.38 -6.52
N LYS A 132 -11.16 -3.67 -6.20
CA LYS A 132 -10.04 -2.72 -6.09
C LYS A 132 -8.86 -3.15 -6.94
N LEU A 133 -8.07 -2.17 -7.37
CA LEU A 133 -6.82 -2.42 -8.10
C LEU A 133 -5.76 -3.06 -7.19
N ILE A 134 -4.68 -3.58 -7.77
CA ILE A 134 -3.53 -4.14 -7.04
C ILE A 134 -2.26 -3.37 -7.43
N ASP A 135 -1.45 -3.00 -6.45
CA ASP A 135 -0.11 -2.41 -6.65
C ASP A 135 0.87 -2.84 -5.56
N VAL A 136 1.73 -3.82 -5.85
CA VAL A 136 2.58 -4.49 -4.86
C VAL A 136 4.04 -4.07 -5.01
N HIS A 137 4.73 -3.73 -3.92
CA HIS A 137 6.20 -3.68 -3.88
C HIS A 137 6.72 -5.11 -3.84
N CYS A 138 6.95 -5.70 -5.02
CA CYS A 138 7.01 -7.13 -5.18
C CYS A 138 8.32 -7.71 -4.64
N ASP A 139 9.43 -7.32 -5.24
CA ASP A 139 10.76 -7.88 -5.00
C ASP A 139 11.79 -6.71 -4.88
N GLU A 140 11.57 -5.79 -3.92
CA GLU A 140 12.45 -4.63 -3.67
C GLU A 140 13.71 -5.03 -2.88
N THR A 141 14.46 -5.99 -3.42
CA THR A 141 15.65 -6.57 -2.81
C THR A 141 16.61 -7.08 -3.89
N ASP A 142 17.90 -7.14 -3.57
CA ASP A 142 18.93 -7.73 -4.46
C ASP A 142 19.01 -9.27 -4.33
N ASP A 143 18.15 -9.89 -3.51
CA ASP A 143 18.09 -11.34 -3.36
C ASP A 143 17.44 -12.00 -4.59
N ALA A 144 18.23 -12.77 -5.34
CA ALA A 144 17.76 -13.48 -6.52
C ALA A 144 16.71 -14.56 -6.24
N GLU A 145 16.56 -14.99 -4.98
CA GLU A 145 15.53 -15.95 -4.57
C GLU A 145 14.20 -15.28 -4.18
N ALA A 146 14.15 -13.94 -4.07
CA ALA A 146 12.90 -13.19 -3.95
C ALA A 146 12.15 -13.21 -5.29
N ARG A 147 11.25 -14.20 -5.43
CA ARG A 147 10.54 -14.50 -6.68
C ARG A 147 9.04 -14.40 -6.48
N TYR A 148 8.57 -13.33 -5.86
CA TYR A 148 7.14 -13.12 -5.63
C TYR A 148 6.44 -12.58 -6.88
N LEU A 149 7.16 -11.95 -7.82
CA LEU A 149 6.61 -11.49 -9.10
C LEU A 149 5.93 -12.61 -9.89
N GLU A 150 6.58 -13.77 -10.01
CA GLU A 150 6.01 -14.92 -10.74
C GLU A 150 4.77 -15.48 -10.02
N GLN A 151 4.75 -15.42 -8.69
CA GLN A 151 3.61 -15.84 -7.87
C GLN A 151 2.42 -14.89 -8.02
N LEU A 152 2.66 -13.57 -7.96
CA LEU A 152 1.65 -12.54 -8.14
C LEU A 152 1.02 -12.62 -9.53
N ASN A 153 1.85 -12.76 -10.57
CA ASN A 153 1.37 -12.94 -11.93
C ASN A 153 0.52 -14.21 -12.06
N ALA A 154 0.98 -15.34 -11.52
CA ALA A 154 0.24 -16.59 -11.60
C ALA A 154 -1.12 -16.49 -10.88
N GLU A 155 -1.17 -15.91 -9.68
CA GLU A 155 -2.41 -15.78 -8.91
C GLU A 155 -3.39 -14.81 -9.59
N ALA A 156 -2.94 -13.63 -10.00
CA ALA A 156 -3.79 -12.66 -10.69
C ALA A 156 -4.36 -13.23 -12.01
N MET A 157 -3.55 -13.98 -12.77
CA MET A 157 -4.01 -14.60 -14.02
C MET A 157 -5.04 -15.70 -13.79
N LYS A 158 -4.86 -16.55 -12.77
CA LYS A 158 -5.84 -17.60 -12.41
C LYS A 158 -7.21 -17.02 -12.07
N GLN A 159 -7.24 -15.87 -11.41
CA GLN A 159 -8.47 -15.19 -11.02
C GLN A 159 -9.04 -14.26 -12.11
N GLY A 160 -8.38 -14.15 -13.27
CA GLY A 160 -8.79 -13.22 -14.33
C GLY A 160 -8.63 -11.75 -13.98
N TYR A 161 -7.73 -11.42 -13.03
CA TYR A 161 -7.54 -10.08 -12.48
C TYR A 161 -6.27 -9.37 -12.97
N GLY A 162 -5.52 -9.99 -13.89
CA GLY A 162 -4.28 -9.44 -14.46
C GLY A 162 -4.35 -7.97 -14.95
N PRO A 163 -5.39 -7.54 -15.69
CA PRO A 163 -5.53 -6.14 -16.14
C PRO A 163 -5.64 -5.09 -15.02
N TYR A 164 -5.92 -5.53 -13.80
CA TYR A 164 -6.07 -4.67 -12.61
C TYR A 164 -4.86 -4.77 -11.66
N THR A 165 -3.81 -5.48 -12.07
CA THR A 165 -2.62 -5.77 -11.25
C THR A 165 -1.39 -5.04 -11.73
N THR A 166 -0.71 -4.36 -10.81
CA THR A 166 0.60 -3.73 -11.00
C THR A 166 1.62 -4.36 -10.04
N ALA A 167 2.81 -4.66 -10.54
CA ALA A 167 3.97 -5.00 -9.73
C ALA A 167 4.97 -3.84 -9.82
N SER A 168 5.27 -3.24 -8.67
CA SER A 168 6.27 -2.20 -8.48
C SER A 168 7.53 -2.83 -7.89
N HIS A 169 8.72 -2.33 -8.25
CA HIS A 169 10.03 -2.85 -7.78
C HIS A 169 10.20 -4.36 -8.05
N THR A 170 10.57 -4.68 -9.29
CA THR A 170 10.73 -6.05 -9.83
C THR A 170 12.15 -6.33 -10.25
#